data_AF-A0A949UFV9-F1
#
_entry.id   AF-A0A949UFV9-F1
#
_cell.length_a   1.000
_cell.length_b   1.000
_cell.length_c   1.000
_cell.angle_alpha   90.00
_cell.angle_beta   90.00
_cell.angle_gamma   90.00
#
_symmetry.space_group_name_H-M   'P 1'
#
loop_
_entity.id
_entity.type
_entity.pdbx_description
1 polymer ?
#
loop_
_entity_poly.entity_id
_entity_poly.type
_entity_poly.pdbx_seq_one_letter_code
_entity_poly.pdbx_strand_id
1 'polypeptide(L)'
;MEAWKRALLAGSAGAAAIMFLKGKPTAGVILAGVGLATLASEYPDKFAEIRERLPDYVERGNTFLGVVSRVGERLAEAAESRGSTWYEALLRS
;
A
#
# COMPACT_ATOMS: atom_id res chain seq x y z
N MET A 1 15.13 -17.67 3.54
CA MET A 1 13.83 -17.00 3.23
C MET A 1 13.17 -17.73 2.07
N GLU A 2 11.91 -18.13 2.21
CA GLU A 2 11.15 -18.83 1.16
C GLU A 2 10.99 -17.98 -0.12
N ALA A 3 10.96 -18.63 -1.28
CA ALA A 3 10.93 -17.96 -2.60
C ALA A 3 9.71 -17.03 -2.77
N TRP A 4 8.54 -17.42 -2.26
CA TRP A 4 7.33 -16.59 -2.31
C TRP A 4 7.44 -15.31 -1.46
N LYS A 5 8.14 -15.36 -0.32
CA LYS A 5 8.40 -14.16 0.51
C LYS A 5 9.28 -13.17 -0.23
N ARG A 6 10.28 -13.67 -0.98
CA ARG A 6 11.13 -12.84 -1.86
C ARG A 6 10.33 -12.25 -3.03
N ALA A 7 9.48 -13.04 -3.68
CA ALA A 7 8.62 -12.55 -4.76
C ALA A 7 7.63 -11.49 -4.27
N LEU A 8 7.03 -11.70 -3.10
CA LEU A 8 6.11 -10.75 -2.48
C LEU A 8 6.81 -9.45 -2.07
N LEU A 9 8.01 -9.53 -1.48
CA LEU A 9 8.82 -8.35 -1.14
C LEU A 9 9.29 -7.58 -2.38
N ALA A 10 9.76 -8.28 -3.41
CA ALA A 10 10.16 -7.65 -4.67
C ALA A 10 8.96 -7.02 -5.39
N GLY A 11 7.82 -7.72 -5.40
CA GLY A 11 6.58 -7.24 -6.00
C GLY A 11 6.01 -6.01 -5.26
N SER A 12 5.98 -6.04 -3.93
CA SER A 12 5.51 -4.92 -3.11
C SER A 12 6.44 -3.70 -3.18
N ALA A 13 7.76 -3.90 -3.19
CA ALA A 13 8.72 -2.81 -3.37
C ALA A 13 8.62 -2.17 -4.77
N GLY A 14 8.51 -2.99 -5.82
CA GLY A 14 8.33 -2.51 -7.19
C GLY A 14 7.00 -1.80 -7.39
N ALA A 15 5.91 -2.36 -6.86
CA ALA A 15 4.60 -1.74 -6.86
C ALA A 15 4.60 -0.40 -6.11
N ALA A 16 5.17 -0.35 -4.90
CA ALA A 16 5.29 0.87 -4.11
C ALA A 16 6.08 1.97 -4.84
N ALA A 17 7.18 1.62 -5.51
CA ALA A 17 7.97 2.56 -6.31
C ALA A 17 7.15 3.13 -7.48
N ILE A 18 6.44 2.26 -8.23
CA ILE A 18 5.56 2.68 -9.33
C ILE A 18 4.41 3.56 -8.83
N MET A 19 3.82 3.21 -7.69
CA MET A 19 2.73 3.95 -7.06
C MET A 19 3.15 5.33 -6.59
N PHE A 20 4.33 5.41 -5.97
CA PHE A 20 4.93 6.65 -5.51
C PHE A 20 5.20 7.60 -6.69
N LEU A 21 5.74 7.07 -7.80
CA LEU A 21 5.95 7.84 -9.03
C LEU A 21 4.64 8.35 -9.65
N LYS A 22 3.51 7.66 -9.40
CA LYS A 22 2.21 7.95 -10.03
C LYS A 22 1.27 8.78 -9.15
N GLY A 23 1.65 9.10 -7.90
CA GLY A 23 0.90 9.97 -6.99
C GLY A 23 -0.52 9.50 -6.62
N LYS A 24 -0.82 8.20 -6.77
CA LYS A 24 -2.20 7.67 -6.68
C LYS A 24 -2.36 6.73 -5.49
N PRO A 25 -2.86 7.18 -4.33
CA PRO A 25 -3.01 6.31 -3.15
C PRO A 25 -3.97 5.13 -3.39
N THR A 26 -4.98 5.30 -4.25
CA THR A 26 -6.04 4.32 -4.51
C THR A 26 -5.54 3.02 -5.15
N ALA A 27 -4.51 3.08 -6.00
CA ALA A 27 -4.03 1.86 -6.64
C ALA A 27 -3.23 0.96 -5.69
N GLY A 28 -2.86 1.44 -4.48
CA GLY A 28 -2.18 0.62 -3.47
C GLY A 28 -3.16 -0.36 -2.84
N VAL A 29 -4.38 0.12 -2.59
CA VAL A 29 -5.50 -0.70 -2.16
C VAL A 29 -5.87 -1.73 -3.23
N ILE A 30 -5.91 -1.33 -4.50
CA ILE A 30 -6.20 -2.25 -5.62
C ILE A 30 -5.12 -3.34 -5.72
N LEU A 31 -3.84 -2.97 -5.68
CA LEU A 31 -2.73 -3.93 -5.73
C LEU A 31 -2.74 -4.89 -4.55
N ALA A 32 -3.04 -4.40 -3.34
CA ALA A 32 -3.19 -5.25 -2.17
C ALA A 32 -4.35 -6.24 -2.35
N GLY A 33 -5.50 -5.78 -2.87
CA GLY A 33 -6.65 -6.63 -3.17
C GLY A 33 -6.34 -7.72 -4.20
N VAL A 34 -5.68 -7.36 -5.30
CA VAL A 34 -5.25 -8.31 -6.34
C VAL A 34 -4.25 -9.31 -5.77
N GLY A 35 -3.24 -8.86 -5.03
CA GLY A 35 -2.25 -9.73 -4.41
C GLY A 35 -2.86 -10.72 -3.42
N LEU A 36 -3.84 -10.30 -2.61
CA LEU A 36 -4.57 -11.18 -1.71
C LEU A 36 -5.44 -12.19 -2.47
N ALA A 37 -6.12 -11.79 -3.54
CA ALA A 37 -6.90 -12.68 -4.37
C ALA A 37 -6.02 -13.74 -5.07
N THR A 38 -4.86 -13.35 -5.59
CA THR A 38 -3.89 -14.28 -6.18
C THR A 38 -3.34 -15.25 -5.13
N LEU A 39 -3.00 -14.78 -3.92
CA LEU A 39 -2.58 -15.67 -2.84
C LEU A 39 -3.67 -16.70 -2.48
N ALA A 40 -4.92 -16.25 -2.37
CA ALA A 40 -6.04 -17.12 -2.07
C ALA A 40 -6.29 -18.16 -3.17
N SER A 41 -6.01 -17.82 -4.43
CA SER A 41 -6.23 -18.69 -5.58
C SER A 41 -5.10 -19.69 -5.85
N GLU A 42 -3.83 -19.26 -5.76
CA GLU A 42 -2.68 -20.11 -6.13
C GLU A 42 -1.93 -20.69 -4.92
N TYR A 43 -2.00 -20.03 -3.76
CA TYR A 43 -1.25 -20.41 -2.57
C TYR A 43 -2.16 -20.48 -1.33
N PRO A 44 -3.18 -21.36 -1.33
CA PRO A 44 -4.19 -21.42 -0.27
C PRO A 44 -3.58 -21.64 1.12
N ASP A 45 -2.53 -22.45 1.23
CA ASP A 45 -1.82 -22.68 2.49
C ASP A 45 -1.14 -21.41 3.03
N LYS A 46 -0.63 -20.57 2.13
CA LYS A 46 0.00 -19.30 2.50
C LYS A 46 -1.03 -18.23 2.84
N PHE A 47 -2.18 -18.26 2.18
CA PHE A 47 -3.32 -17.43 2.57
C PHE A 47 -3.83 -17.81 3.97
N ALA A 48 -3.90 -19.11 4.31
CA ALA A 48 -4.25 -19.58 5.65
C ALA A 48 -3.24 -19.10 6.70
N GLU A 49 -1.94 -19.18 6.43
CA GLU A 49 -0.88 -18.66 7.32
C GLU A 49 -1.03 -17.15 7.60
N ILE A 50 -1.40 -16.36 6.57
CA ILE A 50 -1.66 -14.92 6.73
C ILE A 50 -2.94 -14.68 7.55
N ARG A 51 -4.00 -15.46 7.29
CA ARG A 51 -5.28 -15.36 8.01
C ARG A 51 -5.15 -15.72 9.49
N GLU A 52 -4.34 -16.71 9.83
CA GLU A 52 -4.07 -17.06 11.23
C GLU A 52 -3.30 -15.98 11.97
N ARG A 53 -2.36 -15.30 11.29
CA ARG A 53 -1.56 -14.21 11.90
C ARG A 53 -2.20 -12.83 11.77
N LEU A 54 -3.32 -12.72 11.06
CA LEU A 54 -4.05 -11.49 10.82
C LEU A 54 -4.42 -10.74 12.11
N PRO A 55 -4.89 -11.41 13.20
CA PRO A 55 -5.13 -10.74 14.48
C PRO A 55 -3.88 -10.05 15.04
N ASP A 56 -2.73 -10.73 15.04
CA ASP A 56 -1.45 -10.16 15.49
C ASP A 56 -1.01 -8.97 14.63
N TYR A 57 -1.29 -9.00 13.33
CA TYR A 57 -1.01 -7.88 12.43
C TYR A 57 -1.94 -6.70 12.68
N VAL A 58 -3.21 -6.94 13.04
CA VAL A 58 -4.19 -5.89 13.39
C VAL A 58 -3.81 -5.24 14.72
N GLU A 59 -3.46 -6.03 15.74
CA GLU A 59 -3.00 -5.51 17.04
C GLU A 59 -1.74 -4.65 16.90
N ARG A 60 -0.74 -5.11 16.13
CA ARG A 60 0.45 -4.31 15.83
C ARG A 60 0.15 -3.14 14.90
N GLY A 61 -0.85 -3.30 14.04
CA GLY A 61 -1.31 -2.31 13.08
C GLY A 61 -1.71 -1.00 13.73
N ASN A 62 -2.30 -1.02 14.93
CA ASN A 62 -2.70 0.20 15.62
C ASN A 62 -1.50 1.13 15.93
N THR A 63 -0.34 0.56 16.28
CA THR A 63 0.89 1.33 16.50
C THR A 63 1.45 1.87 15.18
N PHE A 64 1.40 1.05 14.12
CA PHE A 64 1.89 1.42 12.80
C PHE A 64 1.02 2.49 12.13
N LEU A 65 -0.31 2.40 12.29
CA LEU A 65 -1.28 3.36 11.80
C LEU A 65 -1.05 4.74 12.42
N GLY A 66 -0.70 4.83 13.71
CA GLY A 66 -0.36 6.12 14.32
C GLY A 66 0.84 6.80 13.66
N VAL A 67 1.87 6.04 13.29
CA VAL A 67 3.05 6.54 12.59
C VAL A 67 2.72 6.89 11.14
N VAL A 68 2.00 6.02 10.45
CA VAL A 68 1.57 6.21 9.06
C VAL A 68 0.64 7.41 8.93
N SER A 69 -0.27 7.65 9.87
CA SER A 69 -1.14 8.83 9.88
C SER A 69 -0.33 10.12 10.03
N ARG A 70 0.65 10.16 10.93
CA ARG A 70 1.50 11.35 11.11
C ARG A 70 2.40 11.63 9.90
N VAL A 71 2.92 10.59 9.27
CA VAL A 71 3.68 10.72 8.01
C VAL A 71 2.74 11.10 6.86
N GLY A 72 1.54 10.53 6.84
CA GLY A 72 0.48 10.81 5.88
C GLY A 72 0.00 12.25 5.95
N GLU A 73 -0.18 12.81 7.14
CA GLU A 73 -0.51 14.24 7.35
C GLU A 73 0.57 15.15 6.76
N ARG A 74 1.85 14.87 7.01
CA ARG A 74 2.96 15.65 6.44
C ARG A 74 3.07 15.52 4.93
N LEU A 75 2.82 14.32 4.40
CA LEU A 75 2.78 14.09 2.96
C LEU A 75 1.55 14.75 2.33
N ALA A 76 0.41 14.77 3.01
CA ALA A 76 -0.82 15.43 2.59
C ALA A 76 -0.64 16.95 2.59
N GLU A 77 -0.05 17.56 3.61
CA GLU A 77 0.30 18.98 3.66
C GLU A 77 1.25 19.36 2.51
N ALA A 78 2.31 18.57 2.30
CA ALA A 78 3.24 18.78 1.19
C ALA A 78 2.57 18.55 -0.18
N ALA A 79 1.65 17.59 -0.27
CA ALA A 79 0.88 17.33 -1.48
C ALA A 79 -0.21 18.38 -1.74
N GLU A 80 -0.79 19.00 -0.72
CA GLU A 80 -1.78 20.07 -0.85
C GLU A 80 -1.11 21.36 -1.36
N SER A 81 0.11 21.64 -0.90
CA SER A 81 0.96 22.71 -1.43
C SER A 81 1.38 22.54 -2.89
N ARG A 82 1.54 21.29 -3.38
CA ARG A 82 1.82 20.97 -4.81
C ARG A 82 0.54 20.71 -5.61
N GLY A 83 -0.53 20.31 -4.93
CA GLY A 83 -1.81 19.88 -5.47
C GLY A 83 -2.67 21.07 -5.82
N SER A 84 -2.64 22.17 -5.05
CA SER A 84 -3.25 23.44 -5.46
C SER A 84 -2.76 23.89 -6.83
N THR A 85 -1.45 23.78 -7.10
CA THR A 85 -0.84 24.09 -8.39
C THR A 85 -1.29 23.15 -9.51
N TRP A 86 -1.55 21.87 -9.21
CA TRP A 86 -1.97 20.87 -10.19
C TRP A 86 -3.48 20.89 -10.47
N TYR A 87 -4.31 21.14 -9.44
CA TYR A 87 -5.75 21.38 -9.57
C TYR A 87 -6.03 22.70 -10.31
N GLU A 88 -5.25 23.76 -10.05
CA GLU A 88 -5.30 25.00 -10.84
C GLU A 88 -4.88 24.78 -12.30
N ALA A 89 -3.90 23.91 -12.57
CA ALA A 89 -3.50 23.57 -13.93
C ALA A 89 -4.57 22.75 -14.70
N LEU A 90 -5.36 21.93 -14.00
CA LEU A 90 -6.45 21.13 -14.57
C LEU A 90 -7.74 21.91 -14.78
N LEU A 91 -8.03 22.93 -13.95
CA LEU A 91 -9.22 23.77 -14.08
C LEU A 91 -9.03 24.95 -15.06
N ARG A 92 -7.80 25.19 -15.52
CA ARG A 92 -7.45 26.27 -16.46
C ARG A 92 -7.27 25.81 -17.91
N SER A 93 -7.51 24.52 -18.23
CA SER A 93 -7.50 23.99 -19.60
C SER A 93 -8.90 23.87 -20.19
#